data_AF-A0A0C2W1N4-F1
#
_entry.id   AF-A0A0C2W1N4-F1
#
_cell.length_a   1.000
_cell.length_b   1.000
_cell.length_c   1.000
_cell.angle_alpha   90.00
_cell.angle_beta   90.00
_cell.angle_gamma   90.00
#
_symmetry.space_group_name_H-M   'P 1'
#
loop_
_entity.id
_entity.type
_entity.pdbx_description
1 polymer ?
#
loop_
_entity_poly.entity_id
_entity_poly.type
_entity_poly.pdbx_seq_one_letter_code
_entity_poly.pdbx_strand_id
1 'polypeptide(L)'
;MKHKKTLTIAIFVLFLAAVSMYIVNDLSKPSNPRVILDHHKQTYVTPGCFEQADATNFIEDSTLENAQEIGYKPNDECTESEILD
;
A
#
# COMPACT_ATOMS: atom_id res chain seq x y z
N MET A 1 12.43 -28.07 -33.85
CA MET A 1 11.99 -26.68 -34.15
C MET A 1 10.61 -26.33 -33.61
N LYS A 2 9.57 -27.18 -33.74
CA LYS A 2 8.23 -26.93 -33.17
C LYS A 2 8.23 -26.72 -31.64
N HIS A 3 8.93 -27.57 -30.89
CA HIS A 3 9.06 -27.42 -29.43
C HIS A 3 9.78 -26.14 -28.97
N LYS A 4 10.76 -25.65 -29.76
CA LYS A 4 11.41 -24.37 -29.47
C LYS A 4 10.43 -23.22 -29.68
N LYS A 5 9.64 -23.25 -30.76
CA LYS A 5 8.61 -22.23 -31.05
C LYS A 5 7.49 -22.21 -29.98
N THR A 6 7.01 -23.38 -29.53
CA THR A 6 6.02 -23.43 -28.45
C THR A 6 6.58 -23.00 -27.11
N LEU A 7 7.85 -23.31 -26.81
CA LEU A 7 8.53 -22.81 -25.61
C LEU A 7 8.68 -21.28 -25.62
N THR A 8 9.06 -20.69 -26.76
CA THR A 8 9.16 -19.22 -26.89
C THR A 8 7.79 -18.55 -26.70
N ILE A 9 6.72 -19.12 -27.26
CA ILE A 9 5.36 -18.59 -27.07
C ILE A 9 4.94 -18.68 -25.60
N ALA A 10 5.20 -19.81 -24.93
CA ALA A 10 4.87 -19.99 -23.53
C ALA A 10 5.58 -18.96 -22.63
N ILE A 11 6.87 -18.72 -22.85
CA ILE A 11 7.65 -17.71 -22.11
C ILE A 11 7.07 -16.31 -22.35
N PHE A 12 6.71 -15.99 -23.59
CA PHE A 12 6.14 -14.68 -23.92
C PHE A 12 4.78 -14.45 -23.26
N VAL A 13 3.91 -15.47 -23.22
CA VAL A 13 2.63 -15.40 -22.52
C VAL A 13 2.83 -15.24 -21.02
N LEU A 14 3.78 -15.98 -20.42
CA LEU A 14 4.09 -15.86 -18.99
C LEU A 14 4.62 -14.46 -18.64
N PHE A 15 5.46 -13.90 -19.51
CA PHE A 15 5.96 -12.54 -19.37
C PHE A 15 4.82 -11.51 -19.41
N LEU A 16 3.92 -11.60 -20.39
CA LEU A 16 2.76 -10.71 -20.47
C LEU A 16 1.85 -10.84 -19.23
N ALA A 17 1.65 -12.05 -18.72
CA ALA A 17 0.89 -12.28 -17.49
C ALA A 17 1.53 -11.58 -16.28
N ALA A 18 2.85 -11.72 -16.11
CA ALA A 18 3.59 -11.07 -15.03
C ALA A 18 3.53 -9.53 -15.12
N VAL A 19 3.69 -8.98 -16.33
CA VAL A 19 3.56 -7.53 -16.56
C VAL A 19 2.13 -7.05 -16.25
N SER A 20 1.11 -7.80 -16.66
CA SER A 20 -0.28 -7.44 -16.41
C SER A 20 -0.63 -7.43 -14.91
N MET A 21 -0.13 -8.41 -14.14
CA MET A 21 -0.27 -8.44 -12.69
C MET A 21 0.40 -7.23 -12.03
N TYR A 22 1.59 -6.85 -12.49
CA TYR A 22 2.31 -5.69 -11.95
C TYR A 22 1.52 -4.38 -12.17
N ILE A 23 0.98 -4.17 -13.38
CA ILE A 23 0.21 -2.96 -13.70
C ILE A 23 -1.07 -2.86 -12.85
N VAL A 24 -1.79 -3.98 -12.66
CA VAL A 24 -3.03 -3.99 -11.86
C VAL A 24 -2.76 -3.60 -10.40
N ASN A 25 -1.63 -4.05 -9.83
CA ASN A 25 -1.25 -3.74 -8.46
C ASN A 25 -0.92 -2.25 -8.25
N ASP A 26 -0.31 -1.62 -9.25
CA ASP A 26 0.05 -0.20 -9.21
C ASP A 26 -1.19 0.71 -9.30
N LEU A 27 -2.13 0.37 -10.20
CA LEU A 27 -3.38 1.15 -10.38
C LEU A 27 -4.34 1.07 -9.19
N SER A 28 -4.22 0.05 -8.34
CA SER A 28 -5.06 -0.07 -7.13
C SER A 28 -4.65 0.86 -6.00
N LYS A 29 -3.47 1.49 -6.06
CA LYS A 29 -3.00 2.36 -4.98
C LYS A 29 -3.57 3.77 -5.14
N PRO A 30 -4.35 4.26 -4.17
CA PRO A 30 -4.82 5.64 -4.20
C PRO A 30 -3.62 6.59 -4.09
N SER A 31 -3.61 7.67 -4.88
CA SER A 31 -2.57 8.71 -4.81
C SER A 31 -2.48 9.39 -3.44
N ASN A 32 -3.57 9.36 -2.69
CA ASN A 32 -3.64 9.81 -1.31
C ASN A 32 -4.48 8.80 -0.49
N PRO A 33 -3.84 7.80 0.15
CA PRO A 33 -4.56 6.76 0.88
C PRO A 33 -5.27 7.33 2.11
N ARG A 34 -6.39 6.70 2.45
CA ARG A 34 -7.09 6.93 3.72
C ARG A 34 -6.21 6.44 4.87
N VAL A 35 -6.11 7.24 5.92
CA VAL A 35 -5.42 6.91 7.17
C VAL A 35 -6.27 7.34 8.35
N ILE A 36 -5.95 6.79 9.52
CA ILE A 36 -6.57 7.15 10.80
C ILE A 36 -5.52 7.92 11.59
N LEU A 37 -5.81 9.18 11.93
CA LEU A 37 -4.96 10.00 12.79
C LEU A 37 -5.25 9.65 14.25
N ASP A 38 -4.20 9.60 15.07
CA ASP A 38 -4.29 9.62 16.53
C ASP A 38 -3.68 10.93 17.01
N HIS A 39 -4.53 11.86 17.47
CA HIS A 39 -4.09 13.18 17.88
C HIS A 39 -3.42 13.20 19.26
N HIS A 40 -3.62 12.18 20.09
CA HIS A 40 -2.92 12.06 21.37
C HIS A 40 -1.46 11.66 21.15
N LYS A 41 -1.23 10.65 20.29
CA LYS A 41 0.12 10.17 19.95
C LYS A 41 0.79 11.01 18.85
N GLN A 42 0.03 11.83 18.14
CA GLN A 42 0.48 12.59 16.96
C GLN A 42 1.04 11.67 15.87
N THR A 43 0.35 10.55 15.67
CA THR A 43 0.69 9.54 14.67
C THR A 43 -0.47 9.30 13.73
N TYR A 44 -0.21 8.69 12.58
CA TYR A 44 -1.24 8.14 11.72
C TYR A 44 -1.08 6.62 11.59
N VAL A 45 -2.16 5.94 11.19
CA VAL A 45 -2.26 4.48 11.08
C VAL A 45 -3.02 4.14 9.80
N THR A 46 -2.57 3.17 9.02
CA THR A 46 -3.35 2.65 7.88
C THR A 46 -4.45 1.72 8.38
N PRO A 47 -5.61 1.61 7.67
CA PRO A 47 -6.72 0.78 8.15
C PRO A 47 -6.36 -0.69 8.43
N GLY A 48 -5.41 -1.27 7.68
CA GLY A 48 -4.94 -2.64 7.88
C GLY A 48 -4.16 -2.84 9.19
N CYS A 49 -3.53 -1.78 9.71
CA CYS A 49 -2.69 -1.80 10.90
C CYS A 49 -3.41 -1.32 12.18
N PHE A 50 -4.70 -0.95 12.11
CA PHE A 50 -5.39 -0.31 13.24
C PHE A 50 -5.40 -1.15 14.53
N GLU A 51 -5.62 -2.46 14.42
CA GLU A 51 -5.74 -3.35 15.58
C GLU A 51 -4.43 -3.48 16.40
N GLN A 52 -3.27 -3.22 15.79
CA GLN A 52 -1.97 -3.31 16.45
C GLN A 52 -1.37 -1.96 16.86
N ALA A 53 -1.96 -0.85 16.39
CA ALA A 53 -1.47 0.51 16.63
C ALA A 53 -1.72 1.04 18.05
N ASP A 54 -2.43 0.27 18.89
CA ASP A 54 -2.83 0.69 20.25
C ASP A 54 -3.48 2.09 20.23
N ALA A 55 -4.38 2.33 19.27
CA ALA A 55 -4.93 3.67 19.03
C ALA A 55 -5.70 4.19 20.25
N THR A 56 -5.56 5.49 20.53
CA THR A 56 -6.34 6.13 21.58
C THR A 56 -7.77 6.42 21.12
N ASN A 57 -8.61 6.97 22.02
CA ASN A 57 -9.95 7.42 21.67
C ASN A 57 -9.98 8.82 21.03
N PHE A 58 -8.82 9.44 20.77
CA PHE A 58 -8.73 10.74 20.10
C PHE A 58 -8.28 10.55 18.65
N ILE A 59 -9.13 9.89 17.87
CA ILE A 59 -8.85 9.51 16.48
C ILE A 59 -9.72 10.27 15.47
N GLU A 60 -9.18 10.46 14.27
CA GLU A 60 -9.86 11.08 13.13
C GLU A 60 -9.58 10.27 11.86
N ASP A 61 -10.61 10.10 11.05
CA ASP A 61 -10.46 9.50 9.72
C ASP A 61 -10.04 10.58 8.71
N SER A 62 -8.92 10.37 8.02
CA SER A 62 -8.25 11.41 7.23
C SER A 62 -7.47 10.83 6.04
N THR A 63 -6.55 11.61 5.49
CA THR A 63 -5.70 11.23 4.35
C THR A 63 -4.21 11.32 4.70
N LEU A 64 -3.38 10.53 4.02
CA LEU A 64 -1.93 10.55 4.24
C LEU A 64 -1.33 11.94 3.98
N GLU A 65 -1.82 12.64 2.95
CA GLU A 65 -1.43 14.03 2.66
C GLU A 65 -1.66 14.93 3.87
N ASN A 66 -2.87 14.92 4.45
CA ASN A 66 -3.16 15.73 5.65
C ASN A 66 -2.28 15.33 6.83
N ALA A 67 -2.05 14.03 7.05
CA ALA A 67 -1.17 13.54 8.11
C ALA A 67 0.26 14.09 7.97
N GLN A 68 0.78 14.13 6.74
CA GLN A 68 2.10 14.69 6.43
C GLN A 68 2.14 16.22 6.58
N GLU A 69 1.08 16.93 6.16
CA GLU A 69 0.96 18.38 6.30
C GLU A 69 1.00 18.82 7.77
N ILE A 70 0.34 18.08 8.65
CA ILE A 70 0.34 18.35 10.10
C ILE A 70 1.55 17.73 10.83
N GLY A 71 2.43 17.03 10.11
CA GLY A 71 3.68 16.49 10.63
C GLY A 71 3.54 15.23 11.49
N TYR A 72 2.45 14.48 11.33
CA TYR A 72 2.24 13.22 12.04
C TYR A 72 3.10 12.12 11.42
N LYS A 73 3.62 11.23 12.28
CA LYS A 73 4.47 10.11 11.86
C LYS A 73 3.67 8.81 11.79
N PRO A 74 4.12 7.81 11.01
CA PRO A 74 3.53 6.49 11.10
C PRO A 74 3.63 5.97 12.55
N ASN A 75 2.59 5.30 13.02
CA ASN A 75 2.51 4.80 14.38
C ASN A 75 3.52 3.67 14.66
N ASP A 76 3.68 2.77 13.69
CA ASP A 76 4.48 1.56 13.78
C ASP A 76 5.04 1.12 12.41
N GLU A 77 5.85 0.06 12.43
CA GLU A 77 6.44 -0.53 11.23
C GLU A 77 5.39 -1.07 10.24
N CYS A 78 4.23 -1.54 10.73
CA CYS A 78 3.15 -1.97 9.83
C CYS A 78 2.67 -0.80 8.97
N THR A 79 2.36 0.32 9.61
CA THR A 79 1.88 1.53 8.95
C THR A 79 2.91 2.07 7.96
N GLU A 80 4.20 2.04 8.34
CA GLU A 80 5.28 2.45 7.45
C GLU A 80 5.40 1.54 6.21
N SER A 81 5.31 0.22 6.40
CA SER A 81 5.41 -0.74 5.31
C SER A 81 4.26 -0.65 4.30
N GLU A 82 3.02 -0.47 4.74
CA GLU A 82 1.86 -0.37 3.85
C GLU A 82 1.86 0.89 2.96
N ILE A 83 2.63 1.92 3.33
CA ILE A 83 2.76 3.16 2.55
C ILE A 83 3.93 3.12 1.57
N LEU A 84 4.99 2.38 1.90
CA LEU A 84 6.19 2.27 1.07
C LEU A 84 6.07 1.20 -0.02
N ASP A 85 5.13 0.27 0.11
CA ASP A 85 4.89 -0.82 -0.86
C ASP A 85 4.16 -0.38 -2.12
#